data_AF-A0A8V0X1Z0-F1
#
_entry.id   AF-A0A8V0X1Z0-F1
#
_cell.length_a   1.000
_cell.length_b   1.000
_cell.length_c   1.000
_cell.angle_alpha   90.00
_cell.angle_beta   90.00
_cell.angle_gamma   90.00
#
_symmetry.space_group_name_H-M   'P 1'
#
loop_
_entity.id
_entity.type
_entity.pdbx_description
1 polymer ?
#
loop_
_entity_poly.entity_id
_entity_poly.type
_entity_poly.pdbx_seq_one_letter_code
_entity_poly.pdbx_strand_id
1 'polypeptide(L)'
;GVQSIRGGEYRSEGRGVPLGGFQSIMEGGGGSSWGTPPRDPPPYPAVVESTEEFHFVERLLPPACVPSPPQHPSYPTPSGWIPPRVPPPALPYHVGRSRMHNLPLYRRVANGNRRITELRRIRGDIWALEKELREFVGQRVGKQPLTQVNELSGTLRLKGHVDNEVRAWLLLKGF
;
A
#
# COMPACT_ATOMS: atom_id res chain seq x y z
N GLY A 1 -27.07 15.28 -14.36
CA GLY A 1 -28.47 14.85 -14.47
C GLY A 1 -28.78 14.00 -13.26
N VAL A 2 -29.58 14.54 -12.34
CA VAL A 2 -29.99 13.87 -11.09
C VAL A 2 -31.18 12.96 -11.42
N GLN A 3 -31.11 11.67 -11.09
CA GLN A 3 -32.25 10.76 -11.25
C GLN A 3 -32.92 10.52 -9.90
N SER A 4 -34.17 10.98 -9.84
CA SER A 4 -35.16 10.82 -8.77
C SER A 4 -35.82 9.45 -8.88
N ILE A 5 -35.90 8.70 -7.78
CA ILE A 5 -36.67 7.46 -7.68
C ILE A 5 -37.98 7.72 -6.92
N ARG A 6 -39.10 7.53 -7.62
CA ARG A 6 -40.48 7.70 -7.15
C ARG A 6 -40.93 6.49 -6.33
N GLY A 7 -41.64 6.75 -5.24
CA GLY A 7 -42.33 5.76 -4.42
C GLY A 7 -43.52 5.14 -5.13
N GLY A 8 -43.72 3.84 -4.91
CA GLY A 8 -44.87 3.07 -5.36
C GLY A 8 -45.84 2.83 -4.21
N GLU A 9 -47.07 3.32 -4.38
CA GLU A 9 -48.24 3.11 -3.53
C GLU A 9 -48.92 1.79 -3.95
N TYR A 10 -49.19 0.88 -3.01
CA TYR A 10 -50.04 -0.29 -3.26
C TYR A 10 -51.19 -0.34 -2.25
N ARG A 11 -52.37 -0.07 -2.78
CA ARG A 11 -53.69 -0.27 -2.17
C ARG A 11 -54.22 -1.61 -2.64
N SER A 12 -54.67 -2.48 -1.75
CA SER A 12 -55.53 -3.61 -2.14
C SER A 12 -56.60 -3.88 -1.10
N GLU A 13 -57.83 -3.83 -1.60
CA GLU A 13 -59.13 -3.92 -0.94
C GLU A 13 -59.41 -5.27 -0.27
N GLY A 14 -60.29 -5.23 0.73
CA GLY A 14 -60.72 -6.40 1.49
C GLY A 14 -61.71 -7.32 0.79
N ARG A 15 -61.91 -8.48 1.42
CA ARG A 15 -63.10 -9.34 1.28
C ARG A 15 -63.38 -10.02 2.64
N GLY A 16 -64.55 -9.75 3.22
CA GLY A 16 -65.22 -10.66 4.18
C GLY A 16 -65.59 -11.96 3.47
N VAL A 17 -65.88 -13.10 4.12
CA VAL A 17 -66.98 -13.45 5.06
C VAL A 17 -66.65 -14.89 5.62
N PRO A 18 -67.46 -15.59 6.45
CA PRO A 18 -68.24 -15.25 7.65
C PRO A 18 -67.75 -15.99 8.93
N LEU A 19 -68.33 -15.57 10.05
CA LEU A 19 -68.21 -16.14 11.39
C LEU A 19 -68.94 -17.50 11.50
N GLY A 20 -68.20 -18.56 11.80
CA GLY A 20 -68.73 -19.81 12.35
C GLY A 20 -68.52 -19.81 13.86
N GLY A 21 -69.62 -19.78 14.62
CA GLY A 21 -69.59 -19.86 16.08
C GLY A 21 -69.10 -21.22 16.57
N PHE A 22 -68.31 -21.20 17.64
CA PHE A 22 -68.22 -22.31 18.58
C PHE A 22 -68.27 -21.74 20.00
N GLN A 23 -69.13 -22.36 20.78
CA GLN A 23 -69.57 -21.94 22.10
C GLN A 23 -68.55 -22.34 23.17
N SER A 24 -68.24 -21.35 24.02
CA SER A 24 -67.88 -21.39 25.45
C SER A 24 -67.50 -22.74 26.08
N ILE A 25 -66.33 -22.84 26.74
CA ILE A 25 -66.24 -23.32 28.14
C ILE A 25 -64.98 -22.72 28.83
N MET A 26 -65.18 -22.38 30.11
CA MET A 26 -64.25 -22.32 31.26
C MET A 26 -63.86 -20.93 31.76
N GLU A 27 -64.69 -20.47 32.71
CA GLU A 27 -64.21 -19.73 33.88
C GLU A 27 -63.12 -20.54 34.58
N GLY A 28 -61.95 -19.92 34.74
CA GLY A 28 -60.85 -20.42 35.54
C GLY A 28 -60.00 -19.22 35.97
N GLY A 29 -60.10 -18.86 37.25
CA GLY A 29 -59.37 -17.74 37.82
C GLY A 29 -57.86 -17.86 37.64
N GLY A 30 -57.26 -16.78 37.15
CA GLY A 30 -55.83 -16.60 37.06
C GLY A 30 -55.58 -15.18 36.58
N GLY A 31 -55.18 -14.29 37.48
CA GLY A 31 -54.80 -12.92 37.16
C GLY A 31 -53.65 -12.93 36.15
N SER A 32 -53.98 -12.86 34.87
CA SER A 32 -53.04 -12.61 33.80
C SER A 32 -52.70 -11.13 33.85
N SER A 33 -51.63 -10.81 34.57
CA SER A 33 -50.89 -9.57 34.31
C SER A 33 -50.41 -9.65 32.86
N TRP A 34 -51.19 -9.09 31.94
CA TRP A 34 -50.76 -8.86 30.57
C TRP A 34 -49.54 -7.95 30.66
N GLY A 35 -48.36 -8.54 30.49
CA GLY A 35 -47.10 -7.81 30.47
C GLY A 35 -47.21 -6.66 29.47
N THR A 36 -46.86 -5.46 29.93
CA THR A 36 -46.78 -4.25 29.11
C THR A 36 -46.09 -4.56 27.77
N PRO A 37 -46.63 -4.15 26.62
CA PRO A 37 -45.93 -4.31 25.34
C PRO A 37 -44.52 -3.69 25.45
N PRO A 38 -43.51 -4.25 24.75
CA PRO A 38 -42.16 -3.71 24.81
C PRO A 38 -42.20 -2.23 24.45
N ARG A 39 -41.66 -1.41 25.35
CA ARG A 39 -41.60 0.04 25.21
C ARG A 39 -40.86 0.37 23.92
N ASP A 40 -41.48 1.15 23.03
CA ASP A 40 -40.81 1.63 21.82
C ASP A 40 -39.46 2.26 22.19
N PRO A 41 -38.39 2.03 21.41
CA PRO A 41 -37.11 2.64 21.67
C PRO A 41 -37.26 4.17 21.71
N PRO A 42 -36.54 4.87 22.61
CA PRO A 42 -36.64 6.32 22.70
C PRO A 42 -36.31 6.97 21.35
N PRO A 43 -37.01 8.06 20.96
CA PRO A 43 -36.77 8.73 19.70
C PRO A 43 -35.32 9.23 19.61
N TYR A 44 -34.69 9.05 18.45
CA TYR A 44 -33.33 9.50 18.21
C TYR A 44 -33.22 11.03 18.33
N PRO A 45 -32.09 11.57 18.82
CA PRO A 45 -31.86 13.00 18.84
C PRO A 45 -31.80 13.57 17.42
N ALA A 46 -32.16 14.85 17.26
CA ALA A 46 -32.05 15.54 15.98
C ALA A 46 -30.58 15.62 15.53
N VAL A 47 -30.32 15.33 14.26
CA VAL A 47 -28.98 15.38 13.64
C VAL A 47 -28.88 16.63 12.78
N VAL A 48 -27.75 17.34 12.87
CA VAL A 48 -27.40 18.44 11.97
C VAL A 48 -26.27 17.96 11.07
N GLU A 49 -26.51 17.94 9.76
CA GLU A 49 -25.50 17.58 8.77
C GLU A 49 -24.65 18.81 8.42
N SER A 50 -23.33 18.73 8.64
CA SER A 50 -22.36 19.77 8.27
C SER A 50 -21.28 19.20 7.35
N THR A 51 -20.82 20.01 6.41
CA THR A 51 -19.71 19.66 5.49
C THR A 51 -18.39 20.31 5.90
N GLU A 52 -18.41 21.32 6.79
CA GLU A 52 -17.23 22.12 7.14
C GLU A 52 -16.14 21.27 7.79
N GLU A 53 -16.50 20.34 8.68
CA GLU A 53 -15.56 19.45 9.37
C GLU A 53 -15.11 18.25 8.52
N PHE A 54 -15.67 18.05 7.32
CA PHE A 54 -15.35 16.88 6.51
C PHE A 54 -13.88 16.85 6.03
N HIS A 55 -13.21 18.00 5.96
CA HIS A 55 -11.78 18.08 5.62
C HIS A 55 -10.88 17.33 6.61
N PHE A 56 -11.33 17.08 7.85
CA PHE A 56 -10.61 16.22 8.80
C PHE A 56 -10.66 14.75 8.39
N VAL A 57 -11.75 14.30 7.77
CA VAL A 57 -11.89 12.95 7.22
C VAL A 57 -10.98 12.79 6.01
N GLU A 58 -10.89 13.80 5.14
CA GLU A 58 -10.01 13.78 3.98
C GLU A 58 -8.53 13.58 4.36
N ARG A 59 -8.07 14.20 5.45
CA ARG A 59 -6.68 14.03 5.96
C ARG A 59 -6.37 12.62 6.45
N LEU A 60 -7.38 11.83 6.81
CA LEU A 60 -7.22 10.44 7.24
C LEU A 60 -7.13 9.47 6.06
N LEU A 61 -7.57 9.89 4.87
CA LEU A 61 -7.50 9.05 3.68
C LEU A 61 -6.03 8.91 3.23
N PRO A 62 -5.52 7.69 3.05
CA PRO A 62 -4.17 7.50 2.56
C PRO A 62 -4.07 7.95 1.09
N PRO A 63 -2.93 8.52 0.68
CA PRO A 63 -2.73 8.88 -0.71
C PRO A 63 -2.68 7.62 -1.59
N ALA A 64 -3.36 7.65 -2.74
CA ALA A 64 -3.40 6.51 -3.67
C ALA A 64 -2.04 6.25 -4.35
N CYS A 65 -1.23 7.30 -4.56
CA CYS A 65 0.06 7.22 -5.21
C CYS A 65 1.18 7.74 -4.29
N VAL A 66 2.40 7.22 -4.48
CA VAL A 66 3.57 7.69 -3.74
C VAL A 66 3.94 9.07 -4.27
N PRO A 67 4.08 10.09 -3.41
CA PRO A 67 4.44 11.43 -3.84
C PRO A 67 5.86 11.47 -4.40
N SER A 68 6.10 12.43 -5.29
CA SER A 68 7.46 12.77 -5.71
C SER A 68 8.23 13.40 -4.54
N PRO A 69 9.55 13.17 -4.44
CA PRO A 69 10.32 13.72 -3.35
C PRO A 69 10.38 15.26 -3.47
N PRO A 70 10.30 16.00 -2.36
CA PRO A 70 10.44 17.44 -2.38
C PRO A 70 11.85 17.86 -2.82
N GLN A 71 11.95 19.05 -3.42
CA GLN A 71 13.25 19.64 -3.74
C GLN A 71 13.87 20.23 -2.48
N HIS A 72 15.15 19.97 -2.26
CA HIS A 72 15.91 20.46 -1.11
C HIS A 72 17.00 21.44 -1.57
N PRO A 73 17.37 22.42 -0.73
CA PRO A 73 18.40 23.41 -1.08
C PRO A 73 19.80 22.81 -1.15
N SER A 74 20.06 21.73 -0.40
CA SER A 74 21.35 21.05 -0.36
C SER A 74 21.17 19.55 -0.30
N TYR A 75 22.11 18.83 -0.93
CA TYR A 75 22.19 17.37 -0.94
C TYR A 75 23.60 16.94 -0.50
N PRO A 76 23.74 15.81 0.23
CA PRO A 76 22.69 14.90 0.68
C PRO A 76 21.75 15.52 1.71
N THR A 77 20.52 15.02 1.78
CA THR A 77 19.62 15.36 2.89
C THR A 77 20.20 14.84 4.22
N PRO A 78 19.74 15.31 5.39
CA PRO A 78 20.18 14.77 6.69
C PRO A 78 19.99 13.24 6.83
N SER A 79 19.04 12.66 6.09
CA SER A 79 18.82 11.21 6.01
C SER A 79 19.81 10.46 5.09
N GLY A 80 20.70 11.17 4.40
CA GLY A 80 21.64 10.61 3.43
C GLY A 80 21.00 10.25 2.09
N TRP A 81 19.84 10.83 1.77
CA TRP A 81 19.20 10.64 0.45
C TRP A 81 19.73 11.66 -0.56
N ILE A 82 19.92 11.19 -1.79
CA ILE A 82 20.42 11.98 -2.92
C ILE A 82 19.56 11.63 -4.15
N PRO A 83 19.00 12.63 -4.84
CA PRO A 83 18.25 12.42 -6.07
C PRO A 83 19.15 11.90 -7.20
N PRO A 84 18.59 11.19 -8.20
CA PRO A 84 19.34 10.83 -9.39
C PRO A 84 19.80 12.08 -10.16
N ARG A 85 20.93 12.00 -10.85
CA ARG A 85 21.45 13.11 -11.64
C ARG A 85 20.61 13.31 -12.91
N VAL A 86 20.32 14.56 -13.25
CA VAL A 86 19.67 14.96 -14.50
C VAL A 86 20.65 15.85 -15.28
N PRO A 87 21.00 15.53 -16.54
CA PRO A 87 20.56 14.38 -17.35
C PRO A 87 21.18 13.05 -16.87
N PRO A 88 20.58 11.90 -17.25
CA PRO A 88 21.17 10.59 -16.99
C PRO A 88 22.58 10.47 -17.56
N PRO A 89 23.49 9.73 -16.90
CA PRO A 89 24.82 9.53 -17.43
C PRO A 89 24.77 8.77 -18.76
N ALA A 90 25.61 9.16 -19.72
CA ALA A 90 25.74 8.51 -21.02
C ALA A 90 26.53 7.19 -20.90
N LEU A 91 25.98 6.24 -20.15
CA LEU A 91 26.53 4.91 -19.92
C LEU A 91 25.68 3.86 -20.65
N PRO A 92 26.27 2.72 -21.05
CA PRO A 92 25.53 1.66 -21.75
C PRO A 92 24.53 0.93 -20.84
N TYR A 93 24.57 1.19 -19.54
CA TYR A 93 23.65 0.67 -18.54
C TYR A 93 23.08 1.78 -17.67
N HIS A 94 21.92 1.50 -17.08
CA HIS A 94 21.24 2.39 -16.16
C HIS A 94 20.64 1.61 -14.99
N VAL A 95 20.78 2.14 -13.78
CA VAL A 95 20.16 1.58 -12.58
C VAL A 95 19.00 2.47 -12.17
N GLY A 96 17.77 1.95 -12.29
CA GLY A 96 16.58 2.71 -11.95
C GLY A 96 16.32 2.76 -10.44
N ARG A 97 15.78 3.88 -9.93
CA ARG A 97 15.35 4.00 -8.53
C ARG A 97 14.13 3.12 -8.23
N SER A 98 13.96 2.76 -6.96
CA SER A 98 12.78 2.04 -6.46
C SER A 98 11.53 2.94 -6.46
N ARG A 99 10.35 2.37 -6.18
CA ARG A 99 9.10 3.15 -6.03
C ARG A 99 9.23 4.24 -4.95
N MET A 100 10.07 3.99 -3.94
CA MET A 100 10.33 4.92 -2.83
C MET A 100 11.60 5.76 -3.07
N HIS A 101 11.99 5.96 -4.33
CA HIS A 101 13.11 6.81 -4.76
C HIS A 101 14.50 6.42 -4.21
N ASN A 102 14.63 5.19 -3.69
CA ASN A 102 15.89 4.64 -3.15
C ASN A 102 16.62 3.76 -4.17
N LEU A 103 17.94 3.59 -4.01
CA LEU A 103 18.73 2.64 -4.81
C LEU A 103 18.24 1.20 -4.59
N PRO A 104 18.08 0.39 -5.65
CA PRO A 104 17.57 -0.97 -5.59
C PRO A 104 18.64 -1.98 -5.15
N LEU A 105 19.35 -1.69 -4.06
CA LEU A 105 20.46 -2.47 -3.52
C LEU A 105 20.03 -3.12 -2.20
N TYR A 106 20.13 -4.44 -2.12
CA TYR A 106 19.62 -5.20 -0.99
C TYR A 106 20.64 -6.21 -0.47
N ARG A 107 20.71 -6.33 0.85
CA ARG A 107 21.46 -7.36 1.53
C ARG A 107 20.60 -8.60 1.71
N ARG A 108 21.11 -9.76 1.29
CA ARG A 108 20.45 -11.05 1.44
C ARG A 108 21.39 -12.02 2.16
N VAL A 109 20.86 -12.76 3.13
CA VAL A 109 21.56 -13.89 3.76
C VAL A 109 20.80 -15.15 3.36
N ALA A 110 21.46 -16.06 2.65
CA ALA A 110 20.92 -17.38 2.31
C ALA A 110 21.58 -18.46 3.18
N ASN A 111 20.84 -19.51 3.54
CA ASN A 111 21.36 -20.68 4.26
C ASN A 111 22.14 -20.31 5.54
N GLY A 112 21.73 -19.24 6.25
CA GLY A 112 22.34 -18.74 7.48
C GLY A 112 23.67 -17.99 7.31
N ASN A 113 24.59 -18.46 6.46
CA ASN A 113 25.94 -17.91 6.33
C ASN A 113 26.24 -17.24 4.98
N ARG A 114 25.41 -17.46 3.96
CA ARG A 114 25.69 -17.02 2.60
C ARG A 114 25.26 -15.57 2.42
N ARG A 115 26.22 -14.68 2.64
CA ARG A 115 26.09 -13.24 2.50
C ARG A 115 26.10 -12.84 1.02
N ILE A 116 25.05 -12.18 0.56
CA ILE A 116 24.88 -11.73 -0.83
C ILE A 116 24.43 -10.27 -0.82
N THR A 117 24.95 -9.50 -1.76
CA THR A 117 24.45 -8.18 -2.11
C THR A 117 23.77 -8.28 -3.47
N GLU A 118 22.50 -7.92 -3.56
CA GLU A 118 21.67 -8.02 -4.76
C GLU A 118 21.28 -6.63 -5.26
N LEU A 119 21.69 -6.31 -6.48
CA LEU A 119 21.31 -5.11 -7.21
C LEU A 119 20.20 -5.46 -8.22
N ARG A 120 19.13 -4.65 -8.25
CA ARG A 120 17.97 -4.87 -9.11
C ARG A 120 17.72 -3.68 -10.03
N ARG A 121 16.73 -3.79 -10.92
CA ARG A 121 16.27 -2.72 -11.83
C ARG A 121 17.40 -2.17 -12.72
N ILE A 122 18.27 -3.05 -13.18
CA ILE A 122 19.31 -2.72 -14.16
C ILE A 122 18.67 -2.75 -15.56
N ARG A 123 19.02 -1.77 -16.38
CA ARG A 123 18.63 -1.62 -17.78
C ARG A 123 19.89 -1.44 -18.63
N GLY A 124 19.83 -1.84 -19.90
CA GLY A 124 20.97 -1.77 -20.82
C GLY A 124 21.95 -2.92 -20.64
N ASP A 125 23.24 -2.66 -20.89
CA ASP A 125 24.31 -3.66 -20.86
C ASP A 125 24.74 -4.03 -19.43
N ILE A 126 24.18 -5.13 -18.92
CA ILE A 126 24.44 -5.62 -17.57
C ILE A 126 25.88 -6.17 -17.43
N TRP A 127 26.49 -6.64 -18.52
CA TRP A 127 27.86 -7.16 -18.50
C TRP A 127 28.89 -6.04 -18.32
N ALA A 128 28.66 -4.89 -18.95
CA ALA A 128 29.47 -3.69 -18.70
C ALA A 128 29.39 -3.25 -17.23
N LEU A 129 28.19 -3.26 -16.63
CA LEU A 129 28.01 -2.96 -15.20
C LEU A 129 28.70 -4.00 -14.31
N GLU A 130 28.59 -5.30 -14.62
CA GLU A 130 29.24 -6.37 -13.87
C GLU A 130 30.75 -6.22 -13.86
N LYS A 131 31.35 -5.94 -15.01
CA LYS A 131 32.81 -5.77 -15.15
C LYS A 131 33.31 -4.60 -14.29
N GLU A 132 32.66 -3.44 -14.37
CA GLU A 132 33.05 -2.26 -13.58
C GLU A 132 32.87 -2.49 -12.08
N LEU A 133 31.75 -3.09 -11.66
CA LEU A 133 31.51 -3.39 -10.24
C LEU A 133 32.49 -4.44 -9.71
N ARG A 134 32.79 -5.46 -10.50
CA ARG A 134 33.75 -6.51 -10.13
C ARG A 134 35.14 -5.90 -9.91
N GLU A 135 35.58 -5.02 -10.81
CA GLU A 135 36.85 -4.30 -10.66
C GLU A 135 36.86 -3.39 -9.43
N PHE A 136 35.84 -2.55 -9.24
CA PHE A 136 35.74 -1.62 -8.11
C PHE A 136 35.72 -2.37 -6.76
N VAL A 137 34.89 -3.40 -6.64
CA VAL A 137 34.81 -4.21 -5.40
C VAL A 137 36.10 -5.00 -5.20
N GLY A 138 36.72 -5.50 -6.28
CA GLY A 138 38.01 -6.19 -6.22
C GLY A 138 39.12 -5.31 -5.65
N GLN A 139 39.17 -4.03 -6.05
CA GLN A 139 40.13 -3.06 -5.52
C GLN A 139 39.87 -2.73 -4.03
N ARG A 140 38.60 -2.69 -3.61
CA ARG A 140 38.24 -2.36 -2.22
C ARG A 140 38.46 -3.52 -1.24
N VAL A 141 38.12 -4.74 -1.65
CA VAL A 141 38.16 -5.94 -0.80
C VAL A 141 39.48 -6.71 -0.96
N GLY A 142 40.27 -6.39 -1.99
CA GLY A 142 41.52 -7.10 -2.32
C GLY A 142 41.31 -8.46 -3.00
N LYS A 143 40.05 -8.83 -3.27
CA LYS A 143 39.67 -10.08 -3.95
C LYS A 143 38.50 -9.84 -4.88
N GLN A 144 38.57 -10.42 -6.07
CA GLN A 144 37.48 -10.39 -7.04
C GLN A 144 36.24 -11.12 -6.48
N PRO A 145 35.10 -10.44 -6.33
CA PRO A 145 33.89 -11.07 -5.84
C PRO A 145 33.33 -12.05 -6.87
N LEU A 146 32.72 -13.14 -6.39
CA LEU A 146 31.92 -13.99 -7.26
C LEU A 146 30.63 -13.24 -7.61
N THR A 147 30.39 -13.06 -8.90
CA THR A 147 29.24 -12.37 -9.48
C THR A 147 28.28 -13.38 -10.11
N GLN A 148 26.98 -13.08 -10.07
CA GLN A 148 25.96 -13.81 -10.81
C GLN A 148 25.06 -12.79 -11.51
N VAL A 149 25.06 -12.83 -12.84
CA VAL A 149 24.22 -11.98 -13.69
C VAL A 149 22.94 -12.74 -14.03
N ASN A 150 21.80 -12.04 -13.99
CA ASN A 150 20.55 -12.49 -14.59
C ASN A 150 20.00 -11.36 -15.47
N GLU A 151 20.13 -11.56 -16.78
CA GLU A 151 19.75 -10.58 -17.79
C GLU A 151 18.23 -10.39 -17.88
N LEU A 152 17.49 -11.50 -17.89
CA LEU A 152 16.02 -11.50 -18.00
C LEU A 152 15.36 -10.68 -16.89
N SER A 153 15.82 -10.84 -15.65
CA SER A 153 15.27 -10.07 -14.53
C SER A 153 15.96 -8.72 -14.29
N GLY A 154 17.07 -8.42 -14.99
CA GLY A 154 17.87 -7.22 -14.77
C GLY A 154 18.42 -7.15 -13.35
N THR A 155 18.97 -8.26 -12.86
CA THR A 155 19.52 -8.37 -11.49
C THR A 155 20.96 -8.86 -11.49
N LEU A 156 21.78 -8.26 -10.63
CA LEU A 156 23.16 -8.65 -10.40
C LEU A 156 23.35 -9.03 -8.93
N ARG A 157 23.97 -10.18 -8.68
CA ARG A 157 24.29 -10.65 -7.33
C ARG A 157 25.79 -10.71 -7.14
N LEU A 158 26.24 -10.20 -6.00
CA LEU A 158 27.61 -10.18 -5.55
C LEU A 158 27.73 -11.01 -4.27
N LYS A 159 28.73 -11.87 -4.19
CA LYS A 159 29.05 -12.59 -2.95
C LYS A 159 29.69 -11.63 -1.94
N GLY A 160 29.15 -11.59 -0.73
CA GLY A 160 29.62 -10.73 0.36
C GLY A 160 28.62 -9.63 0.74
N HIS A 161 28.94 -8.92 1.83
CA HIS A 161 28.29 -7.66 2.19
C HIS A 161 29.20 -6.54 1.75
N VAL A 162 28.89 -6.01 0.56
CA VAL A 162 29.61 -4.91 -0.09
C VAL A 162 28.62 -3.80 -0.44
N ASP A 163 27.52 -3.74 0.31
CA ASP A 163 26.39 -2.87 0.04
C ASP A 163 26.75 -1.38 0.21
N ASN A 164 27.57 -1.05 1.19
CA ASN A 164 27.98 0.34 1.43
C ASN A 164 28.89 0.86 0.30
N GLU A 165 29.84 0.04 -0.14
CA GLU A 165 30.79 0.35 -1.19
C GLU A 165 30.06 0.50 -2.54
N VAL A 166 29.18 -0.45 -2.86
CA VAL A 166 28.37 -0.41 -4.08
C VAL A 166 27.40 0.78 -4.04
N ARG A 167 26.79 1.09 -2.90
CA ARG A 167 25.94 2.27 -2.73
C ARG A 167 26.70 3.56 -3.00
N ALA A 168 27.88 3.73 -2.40
CA ALA A 168 28.70 4.92 -2.60
C ALA A 168 29.11 5.07 -4.07
N TRP A 169 29.46 3.97 -4.73
CA TRP A 169 29.81 3.96 -6.15
C TRP A 169 28.64 4.34 -7.06
N LEU A 170 27.44 3.80 -6.81
CA LEU A 170 26.24 4.14 -7.57
C LEU A 170 25.87 5.63 -7.43
N LEU A 171 25.98 6.17 -6.21
CA LEU A 171 25.74 7.58 -5.94
C LEU A 171 26.77 8.47 -6.65
N LEU A 172 28.05 8.06 -6.68
CA LEU A 172 29.12 8.77 -7.39
C LEU A 172 28.86 8.83 -8.90
N LYS A 173 28.37 7.73 -9.49
CA LYS A 173 27.98 7.67 -10.91
C LYS A 173 26.73 8.49 -11.22
N GLY A 174 25.94 8.85 -10.21
CA GLY A 174 24.75 9.70 -10.34
C GLY A 174 23.47 8.93 -10.69
N PHE A 175 23.42 7.62 -10.42
CA PHE A 175 22.22 6.80 -10.56
C PHE A 175 21.25 6.99 -9.40
#